data_AF-A0AAX2E8E0-F1
#
_entry.id   AF-A0AAX2E8E0-F1
#
_cell.length_a   1.000
_cell.length_b   1.000
_cell.length_c   1.000
_cell.angle_alpha   90.00
_cell.angle_beta   90.00
_cell.angle_gamma   90.00
#
_symmetry.space_group_name_H-M   'P 1'
#
loop_
_entity.id
_entity.type
_entity.pdbx_description
1 polymer ?
#
loop_
_entity_poly.entity_id
_entity_poly.type
_entity_poly.pdbx_seq_one_letter_code
_entity_poly.pdbx_strand_id
1 'polypeptide(L)'
;MEHKHKSGKKEEVIRVGEYGIFFKRPYQIMYMLNDFLIGIIFLIGSFFFLYVSLKTAGCWLFAVGSLLLLIRPTIRLVHDIHYKRYSKNQ
;
A
#
# COMPACT_ATOMS: atom_id res chain seq x y z
N MET A 1 11.05 58.13 -3.40
CA MET A 1 11.84 56.88 -3.51
C MET A 1 11.23 55.88 -2.55
N GLU A 2 10.39 55.01 -3.08
CA GLU A 2 9.51 54.11 -2.33
C GLU A 2 10.15 52.73 -2.27
N HIS A 3 10.87 52.43 -1.18
CA HIS A 3 11.44 51.10 -0.96
C HIS A 3 10.38 50.19 -0.34
N LYS A 4 9.60 49.55 -1.22
CA LYS A 4 8.70 48.45 -0.90
C LYS A 4 9.54 47.18 -0.71
N HIS A 5 9.99 46.89 0.51
CA HIS A 5 10.64 45.60 0.80
C HIS A 5 9.70 44.66 1.57
N LYS A 6 9.19 43.73 0.77
CA LYS A 6 8.53 42.44 1.06
C LYS A 6 8.37 42.07 2.54
N SER A 7 7.11 42.11 2.96
CA SER A 7 6.57 41.32 4.06
C SER A 7 7.12 39.90 4.01
N GLY A 8 7.84 39.52 5.07
CA GLY A 8 8.35 38.18 5.29
C GLY A 8 7.19 37.19 5.30
N LYS A 9 7.08 36.45 4.20
CA LYS A 9 6.20 35.31 4.07
C LYS A 9 6.71 34.28 5.07
N LYS A 10 6.05 34.21 6.23
CA LYS A 10 6.26 33.17 7.23
C LYS A 10 6.19 31.84 6.50
N GLU A 11 7.29 31.11 6.50
CA GLU A 11 7.32 29.70 6.15
C GLU A 11 6.56 28.96 7.25
N GLU A 12 5.23 29.02 7.14
CA GLU A 12 4.35 28.16 7.90
C GLU A 12 4.48 26.78 7.24
N VAL A 13 5.47 26.03 7.68
CA VAL A 13 5.61 24.60 7.41
C VAL A 13 4.49 23.91 8.17
N ILE A 14 3.25 24.09 7.71
CA ILE A 14 2.11 23.39 8.26
C ILE A 14 2.26 21.95 7.83
N ARG A 15 2.94 21.17 8.66
CA ARG A 15 2.80 19.71 8.71
C ARG A 15 1.38 19.41 9.18
N VAL A 16 0.40 19.66 8.32
CA VAL A 16 -0.88 18.94 8.38
C VAL A 16 -0.54 17.55 7.85
N GLY A 17 0.09 16.75 8.70
CA GLY A 17 0.08 15.31 8.51
C GLY A 17 -1.38 14.91 8.62
N GLU A 18 -2.05 14.81 7.47
CA GLU A 18 -3.40 14.29 7.33
C GLU A 18 -3.44 12.86 7.88
N TYR A 19 -3.51 12.73 9.20
CA TYR A 19 -4.05 11.57 9.90
C TYR A 19 -5.58 11.59 9.86
N GLY A 20 -6.17 12.36 8.94
CA GLY A 20 -7.53 12.16 8.51
C GLY A 20 -7.56 10.85 7.75
N ILE A 21 -7.89 9.76 8.45
CA ILE A 21 -8.34 8.53 7.82
C ILE A 21 -9.61 8.90 7.05
N PHE A 22 -9.44 9.40 5.84
CA PHE A 22 -10.52 9.84 4.98
C PHE A 22 -11.08 8.54 4.40
N PHE A 23 -11.97 7.91 5.16
CA PHE A 23 -12.76 6.71 4.85
C PHE A 23 -13.66 6.87 3.60
N LYS A 24 -13.30 7.70 2.61
CA LYS A 24 -14.06 7.91 1.37
C LYS A 24 -13.75 6.90 0.26
N ARG A 25 -12.79 5.99 0.47
CA ARG A 25 -12.39 5.00 -0.53
C ARG A 25 -12.42 3.61 0.11
N PRO A 26 -13.58 2.89 0.11
CA PRO A 26 -13.64 1.52 0.63
C PRO A 26 -12.53 0.63 0.05
N TYR A 27 -12.12 0.90 -1.19
CA TYR A 27 -11.00 0.26 -1.86
C TYR A 27 -9.65 0.34 -1.10
N GLN A 28 -9.28 1.48 -0.51
CA GLN A 28 -8.01 1.58 0.24
C GLN A 28 -8.00 0.68 1.47
N ILE A 29 -9.12 0.60 2.18
CA ILE A 29 -9.27 -0.24 3.36
C ILE A 29 -9.22 -1.71 2.95
N MET A 30 -9.86 -2.08 1.84
CA MET A 30 -9.78 -3.44 1.29
C MET A 30 -8.33 -3.84 0.97
N TYR A 31 -7.51 -2.94 0.41
CA TYR A 31 -6.10 -3.22 0.17
C TYR A 31 -5.27 -3.31 1.46
N MET A 32 -5.61 -2.54 2.49
CA MET A 32 -4.90 -2.62 3.78
C MET A 32 -5.27 -3.92 4.52
N LEU A 33 -6.54 -4.32 4.48
CA LEU A 33 -7.01 -5.59 5.01
C LEU A 33 -6.41 -6.78 4.26
N ASN A 34 -6.28 -6.71 2.94
CA ASN A 34 -5.64 -7.76 2.14
C ASN A 34 -4.17 -7.97 2.56
N ASP A 35 -3.39 -6.89 2.67
CA ASP A 35 -2.00 -6.95 3.15
C ASP A 35 -1.90 -7.54 4.56
N PHE A 36 -2.81 -7.16 5.45
CA PHE A 36 -2.86 -7.69 6.81
C PHE A 36 -3.20 -9.19 6.83
N LEU A 37 -4.15 -9.62 6.00
CA LEU A 37 -4.54 -11.02 5.86
C LEU A 37 -3.40 -11.87 5.29
N ILE A 38 -2.66 -11.36 4.31
CA ILE A 38 -1.43 -11.98 3.79
C ILE A 38 -0.42 -12.19 4.93
N GLY A 39 -0.19 -11.16 5.74
CA GLY A 39 0.70 -11.25 6.90
C GLY A 39 0.28 -12.34 7.88
N ILE A 40 -1.02 -12.43 8.22
CA ILE A 40 -1.55 -13.47 9.10
C ILE A 40 -1.38 -14.87 8.50
N ILE A 41 -1.71 -15.04 7.22
CA ILE A 41 -1.57 -16.33 6.52
C ILE A 41 -0.11 -16.80 6.52
N PHE A 42 0.84 -15.91 6.22
CA PHE A 42 2.26 -16.26 6.24
C PHE A 42 2.76 -16.56 7.65
N LEU A 43 2.29 -15.81 8.66
CA LEU A 43 2.64 -16.06 10.05
C LEU A 43 2.15 -17.45 10.48
N ILE A 44 0.89 -17.79 10.23
CA ILE A 44 0.33 -19.11 10.54
C ILE A 44 1.06 -20.21 9.75
N GLY A 45 1.28 -19.99 8.45
CA GLY A 45 2.03 -20.89 7.59
C GLY A 45 3.43 -21.19 8.14
N SER A 46 4.12 -20.18 8.66
CA SER A 46 5.45 -20.34 9.26
C SER A 46 5.45 -21.31 10.45
N PHE A 47 4.42 -21.26 11.31
CA PHE A 47 4.26 -22.21 12.39
C PHE A 47 3.94 -23.61 11.89
N PHE A 48 3.15 -23.74 10.81
CA PHE A 48 2.82 -25.04 10.22
C PHE A 48 4.05 -25.73 9.61
N PHE A 49 5.01 -24.95 9.09
CA PHE A 49 6.27 -25.48 8.57
C PHE A 49 7.17 -26.11 9.66
N LEU A 50 6.95 -25.80 10.93
CA LEU A 50 7.71 -26.38 12.05
C LEU A 50 7.33 -27.84 12.35
N TYR A 51 6.14 -28.29 11.93
CA TYR A 51 5.65 -29.63 12.19
C TYR A 51 5.51 -30.43 10.90
N VAL A 52 6.12 -31.62 10.84
CA VAL A 52 6.10 -32.47 9.64
C VAL A 52 4.67 -32.81 9.19
N SER A 53 3.78 -33.11 10.15
CA SER A 53 2.38 -33.46 9.88
C SER A 53 1.55 -32.31 9.29
N LEU A 54 1.91 -31.05 9.61
CA LEU A 54 1.19 -29.85 9.16
C LEU A 54 1.85 -29.20 7.94
N LYS A 55 3.03 -29.69 7.52
CA LYS A 55 3.84 -29.11 6.44
C LYS A 55 3.07 -29.01 5.13
N THR A 56 2.24 -30.01 4.80
CA THR A 56 1.40 -29.99 3.59
C THR A 56 0.38 -28.84 3.65
N ALA A 57 -0.28 -28.63 4.79
CA ALA A 57 -1.21 -27.52 4.97
C ALA A 57 -0.48 -26.17 4.93
N GLY A 58 0.70 -26.09 5.54
CA GLY A 58 1.57 -24.91 5.48
C GLY A 58 1.97 -24.55 4.05
N CYS A 59 2.26 -25.56 3.21
CA CYS A 59 2.61 -25.36 1.80
C CYS A 59 1.46 -24.75 1.00
N TRP A 60 0.23 -25.22 1.21
CA TRP A 60 -0.96 -24.63 0.59
C TRP A 60 -1.24 -23.21 1.06
N LEU A 61 -1.14 -22.94 2.37
CA LEU A 61 -1.24 -21.60 2.94
C LEU A 61 -0.21 -20.65 2.33
N PHE A 62 1.02 -21.12 2.15
CA PHE A 62 2.10 -20.35 1.53
C PHE A 62 1.80 -20.05 0.06
N ALA A 63 1.37 -21.05 -0.71
CA ALA A 63 1.01 -20.87 -2.13
C ALA A 63 -0.13 -19.85 -2.31
N VAL A 64 -1.18 -19.95 -1.50
CA VAL A 64 -2.31 -19.00 -1.51
C VAL A 64 -1.85 -17.61 -1.06
N GLY A 65 -1.07 -17.53 0.03
CA GLY A 65 -0.51 -16.26 0.53
C GLY A 65 0.37 -15.56 -0.51
N SER A 66 1.20 -16.31 -1.25
CA SER A 66 2.02 -15.77 -2.33
C SER A 66 1.18 -15.22 -3.48
N LEU A 67 0.09 -15.90 -3.85
CA LEU A 67 -0.82 -15.41 -4.88
C LEU A 67 -1.52 -14.12 -4.44
N LEU A 68 -1.99 -14.06 -3.19
CA LEU A 68 -2.61 -12.86 -2.64
C LEU A 68 -1.63 -11.67 -2.62
N LEU A 69 -0.36 -11.92 -2.28
CA LEU A 69 0.68 -10.89 -2.24
C LEU A 69 0.90 -10.20 -3.59
N LEU A 70 0.64 -10.90 -4.71
CA LEU A 70 0.78 -10.33 -6.05
C LEU A 70 -0.31 -9.31 -6.39
N ILE A 71 -1.48 -9.35 -5.75
CA ILE A 71 -2.63 -8.52 -6.12
C ILE A 71 -2.27 -7.03 -6.11
N ARG A 72 -1.61 -6.56 -5.05
CA ARG A 72 -1.24 -5.15 -4.85
C ARG A 72 -0.22 -4.62 -5.86
N PRO A 73 0.94 -5.28 -6.09
CA PRO A 73 1.87 -4.86 -7.14
C PRO A 73 1.28 -5.01 -8.54
N THR A 74 0.42 -6.00 -8.81
CA THR A 74 -0.25 -6.12 -10.12
C THR A 74 -1.16 -4.92 -10.40
N ILE A 75 -1.97 -4.50 -9.44
CA ILE A 75 -2.87 -3.35 -9.62
C ILE A 75 -2.06 -2.06 -9.82
N ARG A 76 -1.00 -1.87 -9.03
CA ARG A 76 -0.08 -0.74 -9.20
C ARG A 76 0.57 -0.76 -10.59
N LEU A 77 1.07 -1.90 -11.03
CA LEU A 77 1.71 -2.07 -12.32
C LEU A 77 0.75 -1.74 -13.47
N VAL A 78 -0.48 -2.25 -13.44
CA VAL A 78 -1.51 -1.96 -14.45
C VAL A 78 -1.85 -0.48 -14.45
N HIS A 79 -2.00 0.13 -13.27
CA HIS A 79 -2.26 1.57 -13.14
C HIS A 79 -1.12 2.40 -13.73
N ASP A 80 0.13 2.08 -13.39
CA ASP A 80 1.32 2.81 -13.85
C ASP A 80 1.51 2.68 -15.37
N ILE A 81 1.26 1.49 -15.94
CA ILE A 81 1.32 1.26 -17.39
C ILE A 81 0.22 2.05 -18.12
N HIS A 82 -1.01 2.05 -17.58
CA HIS A 82 -2.12 2.80 -18.17
C HIS A 82 -1.87 4.31 -18.08
N TYR A 83 -1.41 4.81 -16.94
CA TYR A 83 -1.15 6.24 -16.71
C TYR A 83 0.01 6.77 -17.58
N LYS A 84 1.07 5.98 -17.76
CA LYS A 84 2.17 6.33 -18.69
C LYS A 84 1.70 6.53 -20.13
N ARG A 85 0.56 5.95 -20.52
CA ARG A 85 -0.01 6.12 -21.87
C ARG A 85 -0.74 7.45 -22.04
N TYR A 86 -1.24 8.05 -20.97
CA TYR A 86 -1.89 9.38 -20.99
C TYR A 86 -0.92 10.54 -20.78
N SER A 87 0.22 10.32 -20.11
CA SER A 87 1.23 11.35 -19.84
C SER A 87 2.17 11.65 -21.03
N LYS A 88 1.83 11.26 -22.26
CA LYS A 88 2.60 11.58 -23.49
C LYS A 88 1.90 12.60 -24.40
N ASN A 89 0.75 13.15 -23.98
CA ASN A 89 -0.04 14.11 -24.76
C ASN A 89 -0.27 15.45 -24.02
N GLN A 90 0.56 15.80 -23.04
CA GLN A 90 0.60 17.13 -22.40
C GLN A 90 2.03 17.65 -22.44
#